data_AF-A0A7X8E316-F1
#
_entry.id   AF-A0A7X8E316-F1
#
_cell.length_a   1.000
_cell.length_b   1.000
_cell.length_c   1.000
_cell.angle_alpha   90.00
_cell.angle_beta   90.00
_cell.angle_gamma   90.00
#
_symmetry.space_group_name_H-M   'P 1'
#
loop_
_entity.id
_entity.type
_entity.pdbx_description
1 polymer ?
#
loop_
_entity_poly.entity_id
_entity_poly.type
_entity_poly.pdbx_seq_one_letter_code
_entity_poly.pdbx_strand_id
1 'polypeptide(L)'
;MDLKENRAIVLGVYINSQYSNKEIAENSLKELIELSETTGLEVVGESIQFRKKFNPTYAAGSGKLLEIAKTAKNLEADTIVLDLNLSG
;
A
#
# COMPACT_ATOMS: atom_id res chain seq x y z
N MET A 1 -22.11 -2.29 12.67
CA MET A 1 -21.50 -2.07 11.34
C MET A 1 -20.71 -3.34 11.10
N ASP A 2 -21.27 -4.25 10.32
CA ASP A 2 -20.58 -5.48 9.96
C ASP A 2 -19.44 -5.09 9.02
N LEU A 3 -18.21 -5.22 9.48
CA LEU A 3 -17.05 -5.12 8.59
C LEU A 3 -17.16 -6.29 7.62
N LYS A 4 -17.17 -6.00 6.32
CA LYS A 4 -16.97 -7.05 5.32
C LYS A 4 -15.52 -7.52 5.47
N GLU A 5 -15.36 -8.71 6.04
CA GLU A 5 -14.05 -9.31 6.24
C GLU A 5 -13.27 -9.42 4.92
N ASN A 6 -11.97 -9.17 4.98
CA ASN A 6 -10.99 -9.29 3.88
C ASN A 6 -10.91 -8.09 2.92
N ARG A 7 -11.49 -6.94 3.24
CA ARG A 7 -11.34 -5.73 2.39
C ARG A 7 -10.01 -5.05 2.65
N ALA A 8 -9.16 -4.99 1.62
CA ALA A 8 -7.80 -4.52 1.73
C ALA A 8 -7.53 -3.24 0.94
N ILE A 9 -6.63 -2.40 1.47
CA ILE A 9 -5.93 -1.38 0.70
C ILE A 9 -4.48 -1.81 0.53
N VAL A 10 -3.95 -1.76 -0.69
CA VAL A 10 -2.54 -2.01 -0.97
C VAL A 10 -1.79 -0.68 -1.05
N LEU A 11 -0.75 -0.51 -0.24
CA LEU A 11 0.10 0.69 -0.23
C LEU A 11 1.55 0.31 -0.53
N GLY A 12 2.04 0.75 -1.68
CA GLY A 12 3.45 0.61 -2.05
C GLY A 12 4.30 1.79 -1.61
N VAL A 13 5.41 1.50 -0.92
CA VAL A 13 6.35 2.50 -0.43
C VAL A 13 7.72 2.26 -1.05
N TYR A 14 8.11 3.16 -1.95
CA TYR A 14 9.35 3.02 -2.74
C TYR A 14 10.34 4.13 -2.43
N ILE A 15 11.63 3.79 -2.46
CA ILE A 15 12.71 4.76 -2.28
C ILE A 15 13.17 5.25 -3.67
N ASN A 16 13.15 6.56 -3.90
CA ASN A 16 13.45 7.18 -5.21
C ASN A 16 14.83 6.79 -5.78
N SER A 17 15.82 6.50 -4.92
CA SER A 17 17.15 6.11 -5.38
C SER A 17 17.21 4.68 -5.93
N GLN A 18 16.20 3.85 -5.62
CA GLN A 18 16.11 2.44 -6.06
C GLN A 18 15.09 2.29 -7.20
N TYR A 19 14.03 3.09 -7.16
CA TYR A 19 12.98 3.13 -8.17
C TYR A 19 13.08 4.42 -8.97
N SER A 20 13.88 4.37 -10.03
CA SER A 20 14.04 5.47 -10.99
C SER A 20 12.88 5.54 -12.01
N ASN A 21 12.08 4.49 -12.12
CA ASN A 21 10.93 4.41 -13.04
C ASN A 21 9.63 4.14 -12.28
N LYS A 22 8.67 5.06 -12.44
CA LYS A 22 7.31 4.97 -11.89
C LYS A 22 6.57 3.71 -12.37
N GLU A 23 6.82 3.28 -13.60
CA GLU A 23 6.21 2.09 -14.21
C GLU A 23 6.60 0.81 -13.47
N ILE A 24 7.84 0.71 -12.96
CA ILE A 24 8.29 -0.46 -12.19
C ILE A 24 7.50 -0.54 -10.88
N ALA A 25 7.30 0.59 -10.20
CA ALA A 25 6.52 0.64 -8.97
C ALA A 25 5.04 0.29 -9.22
N GLU A 26 4.46 0.78 -10.32
CA GLU A 26 3.08 0.45 -10.70
C GLU A 26 2.92 -1.04 -11.04
N ASN A 27 3.88 -1.63 -11.76
CA ASN A 27 3.87 -3.06 -12.08
C ASN A 27 4.04 -3.92 -10.81
N SER A 28 4.96 -3.55 -9.92
CA SER A 28 5.17 -4.24 -8.62
C SER A 28 3.91 -4.18 -7.76
N LEU A 29 3.25 -3.02 -7.69
CA LEU A 29 2.01 -2.86 -6.95
C LEU A 29 0.90 -3.73 -7.55
N LYS A 30 0.79 -3.74 -8.88
CA LYS A 30 -0.21 -4.55 -9.59
C LYS A 30 -0.03 -6.04 -9.31
N GLU A 31 1.21 -6.55 -9.36
CA GLU A 31 1.51 -7.94 -9.00
C GLU A 31 1.07 -8.24 -7.56
N LEU A 32 1.37 -7.34 -6.62
CA LEU A 32 0.96 -7.52 -5.22
C LEU A 32 -0.56 -7.53 -5.05
N ILE A 33 -1.29 -6.74 -5.83
CA ILE A 33 -2.76 -6.76 -5.84
C ILE A 33 -3.27 -8.12 -6.30
N GLU A 34 -2.77 -8.63 -7.43
CA GLU A 34 -3.16 -9.95 -7.98
C GLU A 34 -2.85 -11.08 -6.98
N LEU A 35 -1.71 -11.02 -6.30
CA LEU A 35 -1.35 -11.95 -5.23
C LEU A 35 -2.30 -11.82 -4.02
N SER A 36 -2.61 -10.61 -3.59
CA SER A 36 -3.52 -10.34 -2.47
C SER A 36 -4.91 -10.91 -2.75
N GLU A 37 -5.44 -10.68 -3.95
CA GLU A 37 -6.73 -11.23 -4.40
C GLU A 37 -6.73 -12.76 -4.41
N THR A 38 -5.62 -13.37 -4.84
CA THR A 38 -5.45 -14.84 -4.83
C THR A 38 -5.49 -15.43 -3.41
N THR A 39 -5.11 -14.64 -2.39
CA THR A 39 -5.19 -15.05 -0.98
C THR A 39 -6.56 -14.82 -0.32
N GLY A 40 -7.55 -14.34 -1.08
CA GLY A 40 -8.91 -14.10 -0.60
C GLY A 40 -9.17 -12.68 -0.12
N LEU A 41 -8.24 -11.75 -0.31
CA LEU A 41 -8.47 -10.32 -0.05
C LEU A 41 -9.29 -9.69 -1.19
N GLU A 42 -10.26 -8.86 -0.84
CA GLU A 42 -10.92 -7.94 -1.76
C GLU A 42 -10.13 -6.63 -1.76
N VAL A 43 -9.30 -6.38 -2.77
CA VAL A 43 -8.56 -5.11 -2.86
C VAL A 43 -9.50 -4.00 -3.31
N VAL A 44 -9.77 -3.06 -2.41
CA VAL A 44 -10.76 -1.99 -2.62
C VAL A 44 -10.11 -0.63 -2.84
N GLY A 45 -8.80 -0.54 -2.64
CA GLY A 45 -8.03 0.66 -2.91
C GLY A 45 -6.55 0.37 -3.03
N GLU A 46 -5.85 1.26 -3.73
CA GLU A 46 -4.41 1.17 -3.94
C GLU A 46 -3.77 2.55 -3.75
N SER A 47 -2.49 2.56 -3.39
CA SER A 47 -1.73 3.81 -3.29
C SER A 47 -0.24 3.60 -3.42
N ILE A 48 0.45 4.57 -4.04
CA ILE A 48 1.91 4.57 -4.13
C ILE A 48 2.45 5.79 -3.39
N GLN A 49 3.51 5.58 -2.62
CA GLN A 49 4.27 6.62 -1.94
C GLN A 49 5.76 6.51 -2.26
N PHE A 50 6.25 7.50 -2.99
CA PHE A 50 7.67 7.70 -3.25
C PHE A 50 8.34 8.47 -2.11
N ARG A 51 9.49 7.98 -1.65
CA ARG A 51 10.24 8.54 -0.52
C ARG A 51 11.69 8.79 -0.90
N LYS A 52 12.25 9.91 -0.45
CA LYS A 52 13.70 10.17 -0.59
C LYS A 52 14.54 9.29 0.33
N LYS A 53 14.00 8.94 1.50
CA LYS A 53 14.63 8.10 2.53
C LYS A 53 13.56 7.37 3.32
N PHE A 54 13.81 6.10 3.65
CA PHE A 54 12.96 5.32 4.53
C PHE A 54 12.97 5.88 5.95
N ASN A 55 11.80 5.93 6.59
CA ASN A 55 11.67 6.24 8.01
C ASN A 55 11.03 5.03 8.70
N PRO A 56 11.74 4.34 9.61
CA PRO A 56 11.22 3.13 10.26
C PRO A 56 10.03 3.40 11.17
N THR A 57 9.85 4.64 11.65
CA THR A 57 8.71 5.01 12.50
C THR A 57 7.41 5.08 11.70
N TYR A 58 7.49 5.60 10.47
CA TYR A 58 6.36 5.74 9.56
C TYR A 58 6.84 5.49 8.14
N ALA A 59 6.77 4.24 7.69
CA ALA A 59 7.27 3.80 6.39
C ALA A 59 6.84 4.75 5.24
N ALA A 60 5.55 5.05 5.15
CA ALA A 60 4.97 5.98 4.19
C ALA A 60 4.92 7.46 4.65
N GLY A 61 5.20 7.73 5.93
CA GLY A 61 4.99 9.03 6.58
C GLY A 61 3.60 9.18 7.22
N SER A 62 3.52 9.90 8.33
CA SER A 62 2.29 10.04 9.13
C SER A 62 1.11 10.65 8.36
N GLY A 63 1.37 11.67 7.54
CA GLY A 63 0.34 12.29 6.70
C GLY A 63 -0.29 11.29 5.71
N LYS A 64 0.55 10.46 5.08
CA LYS A 64 0.06 9.43 4.15
C LYS A 64 -0.73 8.35 4.88
N LEU A 65 -0.29 7.92 6.06
CA LEU A 65 -1.04 6.95 6.87
C LEU A 65 -2.40 7.49 7.31
N LEU A 66 -2.50 8.79 7.63
CA LEU A 66 -3.79 9.44 7.94
C LEU A 66 -4.73 9.49 6.71
N GLU A 67 -4.19 9.71 5.52
CA GLU A 67 -4.94 9.63 4.26
C GLU A 67 -5.47 8.22 4.03
N ILE A 68 -4.62 7.20 4.14
CA ILE A 68 -5.02 5.79 4.01
C ILE A 68 -6.05 5.41 5.07
N ALA A 69 -5.91 5.86 6.32
CA ALA A 69 -6.89 5.58 7.37
C ALA A 69 -8.28 6.16 7.04
N LYS A 70 -8.34 7.36 6.44
CA LYS A 70 -9.60 7.94 5.96
C LYS A 70 -10.18 7.13 4.81
N THR A 71 -9.33 6.75 3.85
CA THR A 71 -9.74 5.92 2.71
C THR A 71 -10.25 4.55 3.18
N ALA A 72 -9.56 3.90 4.11
CA ALA A 72 -9.97 2.63 4.71
C ALA A 72 -11.35 2.74 5.35
N LYS A 73 -11.59 3.80 6.13
CA LYS A 73 -12.92 4.04 6.72
C LYS A 73 -14.01 4.24 5.66
N ASN A 74 -13.73 4.98 4.60
CA ASN A 74 -14.69 5.25 3.53
C ASN A 74 -14.99 4.01 2.68
N LEU A 75 -14.00 3.14 2.50
CA LEU A 75 -14.11 1.92 1.71
C LEU A 75 -14.44 0.69 2.54
N GLU A 76 -14.63 0.86 3.86
CA GLU A 76 -14.83 -0.22 4.82
C GLU A 76 -13.74 -1.30 4.73
N ALA A 77 -12.49 -0.87 4.49
CA ALA A 77 -11.33 -1.74 4.50
C ALA A 77 -10.86 -2.00 5.94
N ASP A 78 -10.62 -3.26 6.26
CA ASP A 78 -10.12 -3.72 7.55
C ASP A 78 -8.62 -4.09 7.52
N THR A 79 -8.08 -4.22 6.30
CA THR A 79 -6.72 -4.71 6.06
C THR A 79 -5.92 -3.69 5.26
N ILE A 80 -4.64 -3.54 5.59
CA ILE A 80 -3.68 -2.77 4.78
C ILE A 80 -2.51 -3.68 4.45
N VAL A 81 -2.26 -3.89 3.16
CA VAL A 81 -1.07 -4.61 2.67
C VAL A 81 -0.01 -3.57 2.33
N LEU A 82 1.18 -3.70 2.91
CA LEU A 82 2.29 -2.78 2.69
C LEU A 82 3.38 -3.44 1.83
N ASP A 83 3.62 -2.91 0.64
CA ASP A 83 4.86 -3.21 -0.10
C ASP A 83 5.96 -2.28 0.43
N LEU A 84 6.78 -2.83 1.31
CA LEU A 84 7.99 -2.18 1.79
C LEU A 84 9.16 -2.78 1.03
N ASN A 85 9.41 -2.29 -0.18
CA ASN A 85 10.57 -2.70 -0.94
C ASN A 85 11.83 -2.06 -0.35
N LEU A 86 12.27 -2.64 0.76
CA LEU A 86 13.49 -2.33 1.48
C LEU A 86 14.59 -3.17 0.83
N SER A 87 15.22 -2.68 -0.24
CA SER A 87 16.46 -3.32 -0.66
C SER A 87 17.46 -3.21 0.50
N GLY A 88 17.80 -4.34 1.12
CA GLY A 88 18.94 -4.45 2.04
C GLY A 88 20.26 -4.27 1.31
#